data_AF-A0A3B9LXS5-F1
#
_entry.id   AF-A0A3B9LXS5-F1
#
_cell.length_a   1.000
_cell.length_b   1.000
_cell.length_c   1.000
_cell.angle_alpha   90.00
_cell.angle_beta   90.00
_cell.angle_gamma   90.00
#
_symmetry.space_group_name_H-M   'P 1'
#
loop_
_entity.id
_entity.type
_entity.pdbx_description
1 polymer ?
#
loop_
_entity_poly.entity_id
_entity_poly.type
_entity_poly.pdbx_seq_one_letter_code
_entity_poly.pdbx_strand_id
1 'polypeptide(L)'
;MFWNRKPKVRPQELAETLFTELIQKTLCSVPAGVHIEPAAIPAIEAKQRLYQFASILLAVLNEARNNPKFTLVQEHLERLFFPPSAQQGMNIFGEVRDAMTDLNELITPQEQHRPMSWARNWLASASVDETNPATLDLFATGWMDYYIMVTKSLKQFNLVA
;
A
#
# COMPACT_ATOMS: atom_id res chain seq x y z
N MET A 1 -29.84 -19.30 8.68
CA MET A 1 -29.49 -17.87 8.81
C MET A 1 -28.21 -17.80 9.65
N PHE A 2 -27.04 -17.95 9.02
CA PHE A 2 -25.77 -17.95 9.74
C PHE A 2 -25.33 -16.50 9.99
N TRP A 3 -25.27 -16.11 11.25
CA TRP A 3 -24.74 -14.82 11.66
C TRP A 3 -23.24 -14.81 11.36
N ASN A 4 -22.83 -14.11 10.30
CA ASN A 4 -21.42 -13.88 9.98
C ASN A 4 -20.82 -12.95 11.05
N ARG A 5 -20.44 -13.51 12.20
CA ARG A 5 -19.72 -12.79 13.24
C ARG A 5 -18.31 -12.52 12.72
N LYS A 6 -18.01 -11.23 12.53
CA LYS A 6 -16.64 -10.78 12.21
C LYS A 6 -15.65 -11.36 13.22
N PRO A 7 -14.53 -11.95 12.79
CA PRO A 7 -13.48 -12.41 13.70
C PRO A 7 -13.04 -11.27 14.62
N LYS A 8 -12.92 -11.61 15.91
CA LYS A 8 -12.34 -10.72 16.93
C LYS A 8 -10.83 -10.81 16.85
N VAL A 9 -10.14 -9.68 16.79
CA VAL A 9 -8.67 -9.64 16.67
C VAL A 9 -8.12 -8.48 17.50
N ARG A 10 -6.94 -8.66 18.11
CA ARG A 10 -6.24 -7.57 18.80
C ARG A 10 -5.61 -6.62 17.77
N PRO A 11 -5.50 -5.31 18.04
CA PRO A 11 -4.86 -4.37 17.13
C PRO A 11 -3.46 -4.78 16.70
N GLN A 12 -2.65 -5.28 17.64
CA GLN A 12 -1.32 -5.80 17.36
C GLN A 12 -1.34 -6.99 16.39
N GLU A 13 -2.19 -7.99 16.64
CA GLU A 13 -2.30 -9.18 15.78
C GLU A 13 -2.74 -8.81 14.36
N LEU A 14 -3.65 -7.83 14.24
CA LEU A 14 -4.05 -7.33 12.93
C LEU A 14 -2.88 -6.62 12.23
N ALA A 15 -2.15 -5.75 12.93
CA ALA A 15 -0.99 -5.06 12.35
C ALA A 15 0.09 -6.04 11.88
N GLU A 16 0.41 -7.06 12.69
CA GLU A 16 1.35 -8.13 12.33
C GLU A 16 0.86 -8.92 11.11
N THR A 17 -0.43 -9.27 11.07
CA THR A 17 -1.03 -9.96 9.92
C THR A 17 -0.93 -9.12 8.65
N LEU A 18 -1.31 -7.83 8.72
CA LEU A 18 -1.20 -6.91 7.59
C LEU A 18 0.26 -6.77 7.11
N PHE A 19 1.20 -6.69 8.05
CA PHE A 19 2.61 -6.56 7.73
C PHE A 19 3.16 -7.81 7.03
N THR A 20 2.95 -8.99 7.60
CA THR A 20 3.47 -10.23 7.03
C THR A 20 2.76 -10.62 5.74
N GLU A 21 1.43 -10.49 5.68
CA GLU A 21 0.66 -10.98 4.54
C GLU A 21 0.57 -9.97 3.40
N LEU A 22 0.53 -8.67 3.70
CA LEU A 22 0.23 -7.65 2.70
C LEU A 22 1.38 -6.69 2.39
N ILE A 23 2.44 -6.63 3.22
CA ILE A 23 3.64 -5.81 2.96
C ILE A 23 4.83 -6.68 2.58
N GLN A 24 5.13 -7.73 3.36
CA GLN A 24 6.30 -8.57 3.10
C GLN A 24 6.14 -9.46 1.86
N LYS A 25 4.92 -9.83 1.51
CA LYS A 25 4.62 -10.53 0.26
C LYS A 25 4.43 -9.51 -0.85
N THR A 26 5.13 -9.65 -1.97
CA THR A 26 4.94 -8.82 -3.15
C THR A 26 3.59 -9.15 -3.79
N LEU A 27 2.58 -8.32 -3.54
CA LEU A 27 1.22 -8.50 -4.08
C LEU A 27 0.95 -7.60 -5.29
N CYS A 28 1.69 -6.50 -5.42
CA CYS A 28 1.68 -5.63 -6.60
C CYS A 28 3.05 -5.70 -7.26
N SER A 29 3.15 -6.45 -8.35
CA SER A 29 4.38 -6.56 -9.14
C SER A 29 4.30 -5.73 -10.42
N VAL A 30 5.45 -5.36 -10.96
CA VAL A 30 5.52 -4.84 -12.33
C VAL A 30 5.08 -5.98 -13.29
N PRO A 31 4.25 -5.72 -14.30
CA PRO A 31 3.81 -6.75 -15.24
C PRO A 31 4.98 -7.47 -15.91
N ALA A 32 4.88 -8.78 -16.09
CA ALA A 32 5.99 -9.64 -16.55
C ALA A 32 6.56 -9.29 -17.94
N GLY A 33 5.84 -8.49 -18.74
CA GLY A 33 6.30 -8.01 -20.05
C GLY A 33 7.16 -6.74 -20.00
N VAL A 34 7.29 -6.11 -18.84
CA VAL A 34 8.11 -4.91 -18.67
C VAL A 34 9.56 -5.31 -18.49
N HIS A 35 10.44 -4.75 -19.31
CA HIS A 35 11.88 -4.96 -19.17
C HIS A 35 12.40 -4.20 -17.94
N ILE A 36 13.04 -4.92 -17.03
CA ILE A 36 13.68 -4.38 -15.84
C ILE A 36 15.12 -4.86 -15.85
N GLU A 37 16.05 -3.91 -15.80
CA GLU A 37 17.47 -4.24 -15.63
C GLU A 37 17.69 -4.97 -14.30
N PRO A 38 18.45 -6.07 -14.26
CA PRO A 38 18.67 -6.84 -13.03
C PRO A 38 19.17 -6.00 -11.84
N ALA A 39 19.98 -4.96 -12.13
CA ALA A 39 20.48 -4.03 -11.13
C ALA A 39 19.40 -3.13 -10.50
N ALA A 40 18.28 -2.91 -11.19
CA ALA A 40 17.16 -2.09 -10.71
C ALA A 40 16.14 -2.89 -9.88
N ILE A 41 16.15 -4.22 -9.95
CA ILE A 41 15.19 -5.09 -9.25
C ILE A 41 15.11 -4.77 -7.75
N PRO A 42 16.22 -4.68 -6.98
CA PRO A 42 16.13 -4.41 -5.55
C PRO A 42 15.48 -3.06 -5.21
N ALA A 43 15.73 -2.03 -6.03
CA ALA A 43 15.14 -0.70 -5.84
C ALA A 43 13.63 -0.71 -6.14
N ILE A 44 13.21 -1.42 -7.18
CA ILE A 44 11.78 -1.59 -7.51
C ILE A 44 11.05 -2.35 -6.41
N GLU A 45 11.63 -3.45 -5.91
CA GLU A 45 11.03 -4.20 -4.80
C GLU A 45 10.91 -3.36 -3.53
N ALA A 46 11.94 -2.58 -3.20
CA ALA A 46 11.88 -1.66 -2.05
C ALA A 46 10.76 -0.62 -2.22
N LYS A 47 10.63 -0.04 -3.42
CA LYS A 47 9.56 0.90 -3.74
C LYS A 47 8.17 0.25 -3.70
N GLN A 48 8.02 -0.98 -4.18
CA GLN A 48 6.76 -1.73 -4.07
C GLN A 48 6.37 -1.92 -2.60
N ARG A 49 7.29 -2.36 -1.74
CA ARG A 49 7.02 -2.52 -0.30
C ARG A 49 6.62 -1.20 0.36
N LEU A 50 7.28 -0.09 0.00
CA LEU A 50 6.90 1.25 0.47
C LEU A 50 5.45 1.60 0.07
N TYR A 51 5.08 1.36 -1.18
CA TYR A 51 3.73 1.66 -1.67
C TYR A 51 2.67 0.70 -1.10
N GLN A 52 3.00 -0.57 -0.86
CA GLN A 52 2.14 -1.51 -0.15
C GLN A 52 1.87 -1.03 1.29
N PHE A 53 2.91 -0.63 2.01
CA PHE A 53 2.77 -0.04 3.35
C PHE A 53 1.94 1.25 3.32
N ALA A 54 2.24 2.18 2.40
CA ALA A 54 1.51 3.44 2.26
C ALA A 54 0.02 3.22 1.97
N SER A 55 -0.31 2.27 1.09
CA SER A 55 -1.69 1.90 0.77
C SER A 55 -2.43 1.31 1.98
N ILE A 56 -1.79 0.44 2.75
CA ILE A 56 -2.37 -0.10 4.00
C ILE A 56 -2.55 0.99 5.04
N LEU A 57 -1.55 1.85 5.23
CA LEU A 57 -1.60 2.94 6.18
C LEU A 57 -2.74 3.91 5.84
N LEU A 58 -2.91 4.25 4.55
CA LEU A 58 -4.04 5.06 4.07
C LEU A 58 -5.39 4.40 4.40
N ALA A 59 -5.53 3.10 4.17
CA ALA A 59 -6.75 2.36 4.49
C ALA A 59 -7.03 2.31 6.00
N VAL A 60 -6.01 2.06 6.83
CA VAL A 60 -6.11 2.04 8.30
C VAL A 60 -6.52 3.41 8.85
N LEU A 61 -5.89 4.49 8.36
CA LEU A 61 -6.25 5.86 8.74
C LEU A 61 -7.68 6.21 8.37
N ASN A 62 -8.15 5.77 7.20
CA ASN A 62 -9.53 5.97 6.77
C ASN A 62 -10.52 5.20 7.65
N GLU A 63 -10.20 3.97 8.07
CA GLU A 63 -11.02 3.21 9.04
C GLU A 63 -10.99 3.85 10.44
N ALA A 64 -9.84 4.38 10.87
CA ALA A 64 -9.69 5.04 12.18
C ALA A 64 -10.61 6.25 12.36
N ARG A 65 -10.97 6.96 11.27
CA ARG A 65 -11.97 8.05 11.30
C ARG A 65 -13.34 7.58 11.79
N ASN A 66 -13.71 6.33 11.52
CA ASN A 66 -15.00 5.75 11.91
C ASN A 66 -14.89 4.82 13.12
N ASN A 67 -13.72 4.24 13.37
CA ASN A 67 -13.45 3.33 14.48
C ASN A 67 -12.08 3.63 15.10
N PRO A 68 -12.03 4.43 16.18
CA PRO A 68 -10.77 4.87 16.80
C PRO A 68 -9.82 3.75 17.27
N LYS A 69 -10.31 2.51 17.40
CA LYS A 69 -9.44 1.37 17.73
C LYS A 69 -8.40 1.09 16.64
N PHE A 70 -8.63 1.51 15.40
CA PHE A 70 -7.65 1.40 14.32
C PHE A 70 -6.44 2.31 14.50
N THR A 71 -6.49 3.33 15.37
CA THR A 71 -5.29 4.11 15.76
C THR A 71 -4.23 3.20 16.39
N LEU A 72 -4.62 2.19 17.18
CA LEU A 72 -3.67 1.23 17.73
C LEU A 72 -3.06 0.34 16.63
N VAL A 73 -3.85 -0.03 15.62
CA VAL A 73 -3.34 -0.80 14.46
C VAL A 73 -2.30 0.03 13.71
N GLN A 74 -2.56 1.32 13.50
CA GLN A 74 -1.61 2.25 12.91
C GLN A 74 -0.30 2.27 13.70
N GLU A 75 -0.34 2.51 15.01
CA GLU A 75 0.86 2.57 15.85
C GLU A 75 1.70 1.29 15.77
N HIS A 76 1.05 0.12 15.83
CA HIS A 76 1.75 -1.15 15.72
C HIS A 76 2.35 -1.36 14.33
N LEU A 77 1.63 -0.98 13.26
CA LEU A 77 2.11 -1.09 11.90
C LEU A 77 3.32 -0.19 11.64
N GLU A 78 3.28 1.06 12.13
CA GLU A 78 4.39 2.01 12.06
C GLU A 78 5.63 1.50 12.80
N ARG A 79 5.46 0.89 13.99
CA ARG A 79 6.57 0.27 14.74
C ARG A 79 7.20 -0.92 14.01
N LEU A 80 6.43 -1.64 13.19
CA LEU A 80 6.94 -2.77 12.41
C LEU A 80 7.70 -2.31 11.15
N PHE A 81 7.34 -1.16 10.57
CA PHE A 81 7.90 -0.67 9.33
C PHE A 81 9.04 0.33 9.52
N PHE A 82 8.92 1.27 10.45
CA PHE A 82 9.93 2.31 10.65
C PHE A 82 11.13 1.78 11.44
N PRO A 83 12.36 2.12 11.03
CA PRO A 83 13.54 1.75 11.78
C PRO A 83 13.56 2.45 13.15
N PRO A 84 14.21 1.85 14.15
CA PRO A 84 14.29 2.44 15.49
C PRO A 84 15.16 3.72 15.54
N SER A 85 15.92 4.03 14.48
CA SER A 85 16.74 5.23 14.45
C SER A 85 15.92 6.46 14.01
N ALA A 86 15.95 7.53 14.80
CA ALA A 86 15.15 8.72 14.55
C ALA A 86 15.44 9.39 13.21
N GLN A 87 16.72 9.43 12.79
CA GLN A 87 17.11 10.05 11.53
C GLN A 87 16.62 9.27 10.30
N GLN A 88 16.77 7.93 10.31
CA GLN A 88 16.28 7.11 9.20
C GLN A 88 14.75 7.04 9.22
N GLY A 89 14.14 7.03 10.42
CA GLY A 89 12.69 7.09 10.59
C GLY A 89 12.08 8.35 9.97
N MET A 90 12.70 9.52 10.16
CA MET A 90 12.25 10.79 9.57
C MET A 90 12.28 10.77 8.03
N ASN A 91 13.33 10.21 7.43
CA ASN A 91 13.43 10.11 5.97
C ASN A 91 12.34 9.19 5.40
N ILE A 92 12.21 7.99 5.96
CA ILE A 92 11.21 7.00 5.51
C ILE A 92 9.79 7.52 5.75
N PHE A 93 9.55 8.25 6.83
CA PHE A 93 8.25 8.89 7.07
C PHE A 93 7.87 9.87 5.96
N GLY A 94 8.84 10.68 5.49
CA GLY A 94 8.65 11.55 4.33
C GLY A 94 8.26 10.76 3.08
N GLU A 95 9.02 9.71 2.77
CA GLU A 95 8.77 8.83 1.61
C GLU A 95 7.40 8.15 1.67
N VAL A 96 6.97 7.69 2.86
CA VAL A 96 5.63 7.10 3.07
C VAL A 96 4.55 8.12 2.78
N ARG A 97 4.67 9.34 3.32
CA ARG A 97 3.68 10.40 3.12
C ARG A 97 3.56 10.78 1.64
N ASP A 98 4.69 10.86 0.95
CA ASP A 98 4.72 11.20 -0.47
C ASP A 98 4.09 10.05 -1.28
N ALA A 99 4.38 8.79 -0.96
CA ALA A 99 3.73 7.62 -1.58
C ALA A 99 2.22 7.55 -1.30
N MET A 100 1.77 7.91 -0.09
CA MET A 100 0.34 7.99 0.23
C MET A 100 -0.37 9.07 -0.59
N THR A 101 0.29 10.22 -0.79
CA THR A 101 -0.25 11.31 -1.61
C THR A 101 -0.39 10.86 -3.06
N ASP A 102 0.66 10.26 -3.60
CA ASP A 102 0.69 9.72 -4.96
C ASP A 102 -0.38 8.63 -5.18
N LEU A 103 -0.52 7.69 -4.24
CA LEU A 103 -1.59 6.68 -4.27
C LEU A 103 -2.99 7.30 -4.19
N ASN A 104 -3.17 8.35 -3.40
CA ASN A 104 -4.47 9.01 -3.30
C ASN A 104 -4.88 9.68 -4.62
N GLU A 105 -3.93 10.18 -5.41
CA GLU A 105 -4.20 10.68 -6.76
C GLU A 105 -4.66 9.58 -7.72
N LEU A 106 -4.13 8.37 -7.57
CA LEU A 106 -4.57 7.19 -8.32
C LEU A 106 -5.98 6.74 -7.91
N ILE A 107 -6.25 6.66 -6.60
CA ILE A 107 -7.49 6.09 -6.04
C ILE A 107 -8.68 7.06 -6.16
N THR A 108 -8.43 8.36 -6.02
CA THR A 108 -9.45 9.41 -6.12
C THR A 108 -9.08 10.41 -7.22
N PRO A 109 -9.14 9.99 -8.50
CA PRO A 109 -8.73 10.83 -9.60
C PRO A 109 -9.70 12.01 -9.75
N GLN A 110 -9.16 13.23 -9.73
CA GLN A 110 -9.94 14.43 -10.04
C GLN A 110 -10.18 14.58 -11.56
N GLU A 111 -9.44 13.84 -12.40
CA GLU A 111 -9.45 13.91 -13.86
C GLU A 111 -9.37 12.51 -14.52
N GLN A 112 -9.94 12.35 -15.72
CA GLN A 112 -10.16 11.04 -16.39
C GLN A 112 -8.89 10.30 -16.86
N HIS A 113 -7.74 10.97 -17.06
CA HIS A 113 -6.53 10.34 -17.64
C HIS A 113 -5.40 10.04 -16.63
N ARG A 114 -5.64 10.20 -15.33
CA ARG A 114 -4.58 10.07 -14.31
C ARG A 114 -3.99 8.67 -14.12
N PRO A 115 -4.71 7.54 -14.23
CA PRO A 115 -4.15 6.23 -13.88
C PRO A 115 -2.93 5.83 -14.73
N MET A 116 -2.99 6.03 -16.04
CA MET A 116 -1.86 5.71 -16.93
C MET A 116 -0.67 6.67 -16.73
N SER A 117 -0.94 7.97 -16.53
CA SER A 117 0.11 8.95 -16.21
C SER A 117 0.79 8.66 -14.88
N TRP A 118 0.01 8.25 -13.88
CA TRP A 118 0.50 7.79 -12.58
C TRP A 118 1.43 6.59 -12.74
N ALA A 119 0.97 5.54 -13.44
CA ALA A 119 1.76 4.33 -13.68
C ALA A 119 3.07 4.64 -14.40
N ARG A 120 3.03 5.50 -15.43
CA ARG A 120 4.21 5.93 -16.17
C ARG A 120 5.21 6.65 -15.27
N ASN A 121 4.74 7.59 -14.45
CA ASN A 121 5.60 8.35 -13.53
C ASN A 121 6.21 7.45 -12.45
N TRP A 122 5.43 6.50 -11.94
CA TRP A 122 5.88 5.54 -10.95
C TRP A 122 7.02 4.66 -11.49
N LEU A 123 6.86 4.13 -12.70
CA LEU A 123 7.85 3.30 -13.39
C LEU A 123 9.09 4.11 -13.80
N ALA A 124 8.89 5.31 -14.36
CA ALA A 124 9.98 6.18 -14.79
C ALA A 124 10.87 6.60 -13.61
N SER A 125 10.30 6.87 -12.43
CA SER A 125 11.07 7.15 -11.22
C SER A 125 11.78 5.92 -10.62
N ALA A 126 11.52 4.73 -11.17
CA ALA A 126 12.31 3.52 -10.93
C ALA A 126 13.22 3.15 -12.12
N SER A 127 13.48 4.10 -13.03
CA SER A 127 14.28 3.94 -14.24
C SER A 127 13.72 2.94 -15.25
N VAL A 128 12.39 2.75 -15.26
CA VAL A 128 11.67 1.91 -16.23
C VAL A 128 10.89 2.80 -17.18
N ASP A 129 11.31 2.84 -18.45
CA ASP A 129 10.63 3.59 -19.52
C ASP A 129 9.58 2.72 -20.22
N GLU A 130 8.41 2.58 -19.59
CA GLU A 130 7.25 1.90 -20.15
C GLU A 130 6.27 2.92 -20.76
N THR A 131 5.82 2.65 -21.99
CA THR A 131 4.92 3.52 -22.76
C THR A 131 3.70 2.78 -23.31
N ASN A 132 3.67 1.46 -23.21
CA ASN A 132 2.55 0.63 -23.63
C ASN A 132 1.33 0.93 -22.74
N PRO A 133 0.24 1.48 -23.31
CA PRO A 133 -0.92 1.90 -22.54
C PRO A 133 -1.61 0.73 -21.81
N ALA A 134 -1.62 -0.48 -22.39
CA ALA A 134 -2.22 -1.64 -21.75
C ALA A 134 -1.42 -2.08 -20.52
N THR A 135 -0.08 -2.00 -20.59
CA THR A 135 0.78 -2.30 -19.44
C THR A 135 0.60 -1.28 -18.32
N LEU A 136 0.55 0.02 -18.68
CA LEU A 136 0.37 1.10 -17.72
C LEU A 136 -1.00 1.03 -17.03
N ASP A 137 -2.06 0.77 -17.79
CA ASP A 137 -3.41 0.59 -17.27
C ASP A 137 -3.52 -0.62 -16.33
N LEU A 138 -2.93 -1.76 -16.72
CA LEU A 138 -2.88 -2.96 -15.89
C LEU A 138 -2.14 -2.70 -14.58
N PHE A 139 -1.00 -2.01 -14.64
CA PHE A 139 -0.21 -1.68 -13.46
C PHE A 139 -0.97 -0.75 -12.50
N ALA A 140 -1.58 0.32 -13.02
CA ALA A 140 -2.41 1.23 -12.24
C ALA A 140 -3.61 0.51 -11.61
N THR A 141 -4.29 -0.34 -12.38
CA THR A 141 -5.43 -1.13 -11.91
C THR A 141 -5.04 -2.09 -10.80
N GLY A 142 -3.87 -2.74 -10.89
CA GLY A 142 -3.37 -3.62 -9.83
C GLY A 142 -3.20 -2.90 -8.48
N TRP A 143 -2.75 -1.65 -8.48
CA TRP A 143 -2.64 -0.85 -7.26
C TRP A 143 -3.99 -0.40 -6.70
N MET A 144 -4.94 -0.04 -7.57
CA MET A 144 -6.31 0.27 -7.15
C MET A 144 -7.00 -0.96 -6.56
N ASP A 145 -6.88 -2.12 -7.21
CA ASP A 145 -7.43 -3.40 -6.74
C ASP A 145 -6.83 -3.81 -5.40
N TYR A 146 -5.52 -3.62 -5.23
CA TYR A 146 -4.85 -3.85 -3.96
C TYR A 146 -5.43 -2.97 -2.85
N TYR A 147 -5.60 -1.68 -3.07
CA TYR A 147 -6.23 -0.79 -2.09
C TYR A 147 -7.68 -1.20 -1.78
N ILE A 148 -8.46 -1.56 -2.79
CA ILE A 148 -9.83 -2.07 -2.62
C ILE A 148 -9.82 -3.37 -1.79
N MET A 149 -8.89 -4.27 -2.04
CA MET A 149 -8.72 -5.52 -1.29
C MET A 149 -8.37 -5.25 0.18
N VAL A 150 -7.43 -4.34 0.45
CA VAL A 150 -7.06 -3.96 1.82
C VAL A 150 -8.25 -3.37 2.56
N THR A 151 -8.91 -2.37 2.00
CA THR A 151 -10.07 -1.70 2.64
C THR A 151 -11.22 -2.68 2.90
N LYS A 152 -11.51 -3.61 1.98
CA LYS A 152 -12.49 -4.68 2.20
C LYS A 152 -12.06 -5.63 3.32
N SER A 153 -10.78 -5.96 3.40
CA SER A 153 -10.23 -6.88 4.41
C SER A 153 -10.31 -6.29 5.81
N LEU A 154 -9.96 -5.02 6.01
CA LEU A 154 -10.07 -4.35 7.32
C LEU A 154 -11.50 -4.40 7.87
N LYS A 155 -12.50 -4.24 7.00
CA LYS A 155 -13.92 -4.30 7.36
C LYS A 155 -14.38 -5.67 7.82
N GLN A 156 -13.61 -6.74 7.59
CA GLN A 156 -13.97 -8.09 8.03
C GLN A 156 -13.65 -8.32 9.51
N PHE A 157 -12.79 -7.52 10.12
CA PHE A 157 -12.37 -7.71 11.51
C PHE A 157 -13.18 -6.86 12.49
N ASN A 158 -13.28 -7.34 13.73
CA ASN A 158 -13.78 -6.57 14.86
C ASN A 158 -12.68 -6.44 15.92
N LEU A 159 -12.17 -5.22 16.09
CA LEU A 159 -11.08 -4.95 17.03
C LEU A 159 -11.54 -5.10 18.49
N VAL A 160 -10.87 -5.97 19.22
CA VAL A 160 -11.04 -6.14 20.66
C VAL A 160 -9.86 -5.52 21.40
N ALA A 161 -10.16 -4.96 22.58
CA ALA A 161 -9.13 -4.43 23.47
C ALA A 161 -8.26 -5.56 24.03
#